data_AF-A0A1H2WMG2-F1
#
_entry.id   AF-A0A1H2WMG2-F1
#
_cell.length_a   1.000
_cell.length_b   1.000
_cell.length_c   1.000
_cell.angle_alpha   90.00
_cell.angle_beta   90.00
_cell.angle_gamma   90.00
#
_symmetry.space_group_name_H-M   'P 1'
#
loop_
_entity.id
_entity.type
_entity.pdbx_description
1 polymer ?
#
loop_
_entity_poly.entity_id
_entity_poly.type
_entity_poly.pdbx_seq_one_letter_code
_entity_poly.pdbx_strand_id
1 'polypeptide(L)'
;MTFNEFQNSLIKSLKDSLINTDLAEAELSLQKVDKLNGTYNSLCIKPKESIIGMNLNLDSIFKAYEEGVDYETLVKRTAEECISGLKSSPSVNLKELTDYSKIKGKLSLEVVSAERNADTLKSIPHNMIEDMAVITRIVLDKTDYGSATIVITNSLCKQFGITKEQLFEDALINAPIVRPSEIKGMTEVMSELMPGLMPDIAPEDEQIFVASVPDKNHGAGVIAYPNFMEDAAQKLGGSYFVLPASVHELLLVRDNGQMSAQDLENMVKEVNATQVEPCDQLTDHVYFYDANRHVFQMADKALKSA
;
A
#
# COMPACT_ATOMS: atom_id res chain seq x y z
N MET A 1 5.25 -29.82 -2.99
CA MET A 1 5.07 -29.79 -1.52
C MET A 1 3.74 -29.11 -1.25
N THR A 2 2.89 -29.65 -0.39
CA THR A 2 1.62 -28.98 -0.01
C THR A 2 1.90 -27.71 0.80
N PHE A 3 0.95 -26.77 0.87
CA PHE A 3 1.11 -25.54 1.65
C PHE A 3 1.46 -25.82 3.13
N ASN A 4 0.78 -26.76 3.78
CA ASN A 4 1.08 -27.13 5.17
C ASN A 4 2.47 -27.76 5.33
N GLU A 5 2.91 -28.60 4.39
CA GLU A 5 4.27 -29.17 4.41
C GLU A 5 5.33 -28.08 4.22
N PHE A 6 5.04 -27.11 3.35
CA PHE A 6 5.90 -25.97 3.07
C PHE A 6 6.07 -25.09 4.31
N GLN A 7 4.98 -24.71 4.97
CA GLN A 7 5.02 -23.90 6.19
C GLN A 7 5.90 -24.54 7.27
N ASN A 8 5.71 -25.84 7.52
CA ASN A 8 6.49 -26.58 8.51
C ASN A 8 7.97 -26.68 8.14
N SER A 9 8.26 -26.93 6.86
CA SER A 9 9.64 -27.00 6.35
C SER A 9 10.33 -25.64 6.45
N LEU A 10 9.64 -24.56 6.07
CA LEU A 10 10.14 -23.21 6.10
C LEU A 10 10.50 -22.79 7.53
N ILE A 11 9.62 -23.06 8.51
CA ILE A 11 9.90 -22.76 9.93
C ILE A 11 11.17 -23.47 10.40
N LYS A 12 11.34 -24.75 10.05
CA LYS A 12 12.53 -25.51 10.45
C LYS A 12 13.80 -24.93 9.82
N SER A 13 13.78 -24.72 8.51
CA SER A 13 14.92 -24.16 7.77
C SER A 13 15.26 -22.74 8.21
N LEU A 14 14.25 -21.93 8.57
CA LEU A 14 14.44 -20.60 9.13
C LEU A 14 15.09 -20.65 10.51
N LYS A 15 14.63 -21.53 11.40
CA LYS A 15 15.26 -21.72 12.72
C LYS A 15 16.74 -22.06 12.57
N ASP A 16 17.07 -22.99 11.67
CA ASP A 16 18.46 -23.37 11.39
C ASP A 16 19.28 -22.18 10.84
N SER A 17 18.67 -21.37 9.96
CA SER A 17 19.31 -20.18 9.37
C SER A 17 19.54 -19.04 10.38
N LEU A 18 18.70 -18.96 11.43
CA LEU A 18 18.73 -17.89 12.42
C LEU A 18 19.58 -18.22 13.67
N ILE A 19 20.06 -19.47 13.83
CA ILE A 19 20.82 -19.94 15.01
C ILE A 19 22.05 -19.08 15.35
N ASN A 20 22.73 -18.51 14.35
CA ASN A 20 23.94 -17.69 14.55
C ASN A 20 23.65 -16.18 14.56
N THR A 21 22.42 -15.78 14.85
CA THR A 21 21.97 -14.39 14.82
C THR A 21 21.34 -14.00 16.15
N ASP A 22 21.06 -12.71 16.34
CA ASP A 22 20.32 -12.18 17.50
C ASP A 22 18.88 -12.74 17.59
N LEU A 23 18.42 -13.46 16.57
CA LEU A 23 17.11 -14.11 16.47
C LEU A 23 17.15 -15.62 16.77
N ALA A 24 18.27 -16.16 17.26
CA ALA A 24 18.42 -17.58 17.55
C ALA A 24 17.34 -18.12 18.51
N GLU A 25 16.90 -17.28 19.46
CA GLU A 25 15.84 -17.61 20.42
C GLU A 25 14.48 -16.98 20.06
N ALA A 26 14.29 -16.52 18.83
CA ALA A 26 13.02 -15.94 18.40
C ALA A 26 11.91 -17.01 18.37
N GLU A 27 10.72 -16.61 18.82
CA GLU A 27 9.51 -17.40 18.69
C GLU A 27 8.98 -17.29 17.25
N LEU A 28 8.77 -18.43 16.61
CA LEU A 28 8.18 -18.53 15.28
C LEU A 28 6.79 -19.16 15.40
N SER A 29 5.75 -18.42 15.05
CA SER A 29 4.36 -18.87 15.16
C SER A 29 3.55 -18.59 13.89
N LEU A 30 2.79 -19.59 13.44
CA LEU A 30 1.82 -19.41 12.36
C LEU A 30 0.58 -18.68 12.89
N GLN A 31 0.14 -17.66 12.17
CA GLN A 31 -1.10 -16.95 12.47
C GLN A 31 -1.79 -16.48 11.19
N LYS A 32 -3.08 -16.17 11.28
CA LYS A 32 -3.76 -15.41 10.24
C LYS A 32 -3.69 -13.93 10.58
N VAL A 33 -3.30 -13.12 9.61
CA VAL A 33 -3.28 -11.66 9.77
C VAL A 33 -4.46 -11.10 9.01
N ASP A 34 -5.34 -10.42 9.74
CA ASP A 34 -6.42 -9.61 9.17
C ASP A 34 -5.85 -8.24 8.81
N LYS A 35 -5.68 -8.00 7.51
CA LYS A 35 -5.43 -6.65 6.96
C LYS A 35 -6.74 -6.07 6.46
N LEU A 36 -6.73 -4.75 6.24
CA LEU A 36 -7.76 -4.15 5.41
C LEU A 36 -7.64 -4.74 3.99
N ASN A 37 -8.77 -5.01 3.34
CA ASN A 37 -8.98 -5.71 2.06
C ASN A 37 -8.79 -7.24 2.08
N GLY A 38 -8.36 -7.88 3.18
CA GLY A 38 -8.30 -9.34 3.23
C GLY A 38 -7.47 -9.96 4.35
N THR A 39 -7.47 -11.29 4.38
CA THR A 39 -6.74 -12.10 5.36
C THR A 39 -5.68 -12.93 4.67
N TYR A 40 -4.49 -13.05 5.24
CA TYR A 40 -3.42 -13.92 4.72
C TYR A 40 -2.81 -14.78 5.82
N ASN A 41 -2.21 -15.92 5.42
CA ASN A 41 -1.45 -16.74 6.35
C ASN A 41 -0.08 -16.11 6.58
N SER A 42 0.30 -15.95 7.83
CA SER A 42 1.56 -15.31 8.21
C SER A 42 2.40 -16.16 9.13
N LEU A 43 3.72 -16.04 8.96
CA LEU A 43 4.70 -16.46 9.94
C LEU A 43 5.12 -15.25 10.76
N CYS A 44 4.76 -15.25 12.04
CA CYS A 44 5.24 -14.27 12.99
C CYS A 44 6.60 -14.69 13.53
N ILE A 45 7.58 -13.80 13.51
CA ILE A 45 8.86 -13.95 14.19
C ILE A 45 8.95 -12.88 15.27
N LYS A 46 9.06 -13.34 16.52
CA LYS A 46 9.09 -12.47 17.70
C LYS A 46 10.36 -12.74 18.51
N PRO A 47 11.29 -11.77 18.61
CA PRO A 47 12.43 -11.88 19.52
C PRO A 47 11.96 -12.12 20.97
N LYS A 48 12.67 -12.97 21.72
CA LYS A 48 12.27 -13.45 23.07
C LYS A 48 11.91 -12.35 24.07
N GLU A 49 12.54 -11.18 23.97
CA GLU A 49 12.32 -10.05 24.88
C GLU A 49 11.54 -8.88 24.24
N SER A 50 11.11 -9.03 22.98
CA SER A 50 10.37 -8.01 22.26
C SER A 50 8.87 -8.19 22.41
N ILE A 51 8.14 -7.10 22.62
CA ILE A 51 6.67 -7.08 22.47
C ILE A 51 6.23 -6.92 21.00
N ILE A 52 7.16 -6.60 20.11
CA ILE A 52 6.95 -6.41 18.67
C ILE A 52 7.48 -7.65 17.93
N GLY A 53 6.64 -8.23 17.08
CA GLY A 53 7.01 -9.30 16.16
C GLY A 53 6.85 -8.86 14.71
N MET A 54 7.62 -9.47 13.81
CA MET A 54 7.53 -9.27 12.36
C MET A 54 6.61 -10.32 11.75
N ASN A 55 5.75 -9.93 10.82
CA ASN A 55 4.83 -10.83 10.13
C ASN A 55 5.24 -10.99 8.67
N LEU A 56 5.62 -12.21 8.28
CA LEU A 56 5.93 -12.55 6.89
C LEU A 56 4.68 -13.11 6.20
N ASN A 57 4.44 -12.76 4.94
CA ASN A 57 3.32 -13.29 4.17
C ASN A 57 3.66 -14.68 3.60
N LEU A 58 3.11 -15.74 4.20
CA LEU A 58 3.37 -17.11 3.76
C LEU A 58 2.74 -17.43 2.42
N ASP A 59 1.63 -16.77 2.07
CA ASP A 59 0.94 -17.00 0.80
C ASP A 59 1.83 -16.52 -0.35
N SER A 60 2.41 -15.32 -0.25
CA SER A 60 3.36 -14.78 -1.24
C SER A 60 4.65 -15.60 -1.32
N ILE A 61 5.20 -16.02 -0.18
CA ILE A 61 6.42 -16.83 -0.13
C ILE A 61 6.17 -18.21 -0.77
N PHE A 62 4.99 -18.80 -0.54
CA PHE A 62 4.63 -20.08 -1.17
C PHE A 62 4.39 -19.94 -2.68
N LYS A 63 3.72 -18.87 -3.12
CA LYS A 63 3.53 -18.58 -4.55
C LYS A 63 4.86 -18.48 -5.29
N ALA A 64 5.84 -17.79 -4.73
CA ALA A 64 7.19 -17.72 -5.32
C ALA A 64 7.85 -19.11 -5.46
N TYR A 65 7.64 -20.00 -4.48
CA TYR A 65 8.10 -21.40 -4.57
C TYR A 65 7.38 -22.17 -5.69
N GLU A 66 6.06 -21.99 -5.84
CA GLU A 66 5.29 -22.61 -6.93
C GLU A 66 5.69 -22.08 -8.33
N GLU A 67 6.10 -20.82 -8.41
CA GLU A 67 6.64 -20.17 -9.62
C GLU A 67 8.08 -20.61 -9.95
N GLY A 68 8.68 -21.48 -9.14
CA GLY A 68 9.96 -22.13 -9.42
C GLY A 68 11.18 -21.47 -8.78
N VAL A 69 11.00 -20.55 -7.84
CA VAL A 69 12.11 -20.05 -7.02
C VAL A 69 12.67 -21.19 -6.18
N ASP A 70 14.00 -21.34 -6.25
CA ASP A 70 14.72 -22.36 -5.48
C ASP A 70 14.47 -22.22 -3.96
N TYR A 71 14.23 -23.36 -3.30
CA TYR A 71 13.83 -23.39 -1.89
C TYR A 71 14.92 -22.88 -0.94
N GLU A 72 16.19 -23.22 -1.17
CA GLU A 72 17.29 -22.73 -0.32
C GLU A 72 17.46 -21.21 -0.47
N THR A 73 17.34 -20.71 -1.70
CA THR A 73 17.35 -19.27 -2.00
C THR A 73 16.21 -18.54 -1.28
N LEU A 74 15.01 -19.13 -1.28
CA LEU A 74 13.84 -18.57 -0.63
C LEU A 74 14.01 -18.52 0.90
N VAL A 75 14.51 -19.59 1.53
CA VAL A 75 14.83 -19.61 2.97
C VAL A 75 15.84 -18.51 3.31
N LYS A 76 16.91 -18.39 2.52
CA LYS A 76 17.96 -17.39 2.76
C LYS A 76 17.42 -15.97 2.68
N ARG A 77 16.66 -15.64 1.62
CA ARG A 77 16.02 -14.32 1.47
C ARG A 77 15.10 -14.00 2.63
N THR A 78 14.29 -14.98 3.03
CA THR A 78 13.36 -14.83 4.15
C THR A 78 14.11 -14.59 5.47
N ALA A 79 15.20 -15.32 5.73
CA ALA A 79 16.03 -15.11 6.92
C ALA A 79 16.70 -13.73 6.92
N GLU A 80 17.21 -13.27 5.77
CA GLU A 80 17.78 -11.93 5.60
C GLU A 80 16.73 -10.85 5.89
N GLU A 81 15.50 -11.02 5.38
CA GLU A 81 14.37 -10.14 5.66
C GLU A 81 14.05 -10.08 7.17
N CYS A 82 14.06 -11.22 7.86
CA CYS A 82 13.82 -11.29 9.31
C CYS A 82 14.88 -10.51 10.11
N ILE A 83 16.17 -10.80 9.83
CA ILE A 83 17.30 -10.19 10.54
C ILE A 83 17.27 -8.69 10.36
N SER A 84 16.95 -8.26 9.15
CA SER A 84 17.05 -6.89 8.71
C SER A 84 15.85 -6.04 9.16
N GLY A 85 14.62 -6.59 9.05
CA GLY A 85 13.39 -5.95 9.55
C GLY A 85 13.31 -5.81 11.07
N LEU A 86 13.92 -6.72 11.84
CA LEU A 86 13.91 -6.65 13.30
C LEU A 86 15.01 -5.73 13.87
N LYS A 87 16.19 -5.68 13.24
CA LYS A 87 17.25 -4.70 13.61
C LYS A 87 16.80 -3.26 13.39
N SER A 88 15.87 -3.09 12.48
CA SER A 88 15.27 -1.82 12.10
C SER A 88 13.85 -1.69 12.63
N SER A 89 13.44 -2.45 13.64
CA SER A 89 12.15 -2.18 14.28
C SER A 89 12.24 -0.88 15.08
N PRO A 90 11.35 0.09 14.85
CA PRO A 90 11.40 1.36 15.59
C PRO A 90 11.21 1.09 17.08
N SER A 91 11.94 1.81 17.94
CA SER A 91 11.67 1.80 19.37
C SER A 91 10.33 2.49 19.62
N VAL A 92 9.25 1.72 19.68
CA VAL A 92 7.90 2.28 19.87
C VAL A 92 7.76 2.81 21.30
N ASN A 93 7.83 4.13 21.46
CA ASN A 93 7.50 4.77 22.72
C ASN A 93 5.97 4.82 22.88
N LEU A 94 5.42 3.84 23.61
CA LEU A 94 3.98 3.74 23.88
C LEU A 94 3.38 5.04 24.45
N LYS A 95 4.15 5.86 25.17
CA LYS A 95 3.66 7.14 25.71
C LYS A 95 3.43 8.19 24.61
N GLU A 96 4.23 8.18 23.55
CA GLU A 96 4.04 9.09 22.41
C GLU A 96 2.80 8.72 21.60
N LEU A 97 2.48 7.43 21.52
CA LEU A 97 1.27 6.95 20.84
C LEU A 97 -0.05 7.34 21.52
N THR A 98 0.00 7.79 22.78
CA THR A 98 -1.20 8.19 23.54
C THR A 98 -1.50 9.69 23.51
N ASP A 99 -0.60 10.52 22.97
CA ASP A 99 -0.74 11.97 22.93
C ASP A 99 -0.99 12.45 21.49
N TYR A 100 -2.25 12.78 21.20
CA TYR A 100 -2.66 13.18 19.85
C TYR A 100 -1.88 14.38 19.31
N SER A 101 -1.47 15.32 20.19
CA SER A 101 -0.74 16.52 19.77
C SER A 101 0.61 16.20 19.14
N LYS A 102 1.21 15.06 19.52
CA LYS A 102 2.47 14.54 18.97
C LYS A 102 2.27 13.63 17.77
N ILE A 103 1.08 13.03 17.66
CA ILE A 103 0.73 12.07 16.61
C ILE A 103 0.17 12.74 15.36
N LYS A 104 -0.53 13.88 15.49
CA LYS A 104 -1.16 14.53 14.35
C LYS A 104 -0.19 14.90 13.21
N GLY A 105 1.05 15.23 13.57
CA GLY A 105 2.15 15.50 12.62
C GLY A 105 2.72 14.26 11.93
N LYS A 106 2.19 13.07 12.23
CA LYS A 106 2.57 11.77 11.65
C LYS A 106 1.41 11.09 10.92
N LEU A 107 0.31 11.81 10.70
CA LEU A 107 -0.85 11.27 10.01
C LEU A 107 -0.58 11.11 8.51
N SER A 108 -1.02 10.00 7.95
CA SER A 108 -1.09 9.77 6.51
C SER A 108 -2.48 9.27 6.12
N LEU A 109 -2.81 9.43 4.84
CA LEU A 109 -4.03 8.88 4.26
C LEU A 109 -3.74 7.57 3.54
N GLU A 110 -4.72 6.68 3.55
CA GLU A 110 -4.74 5.44 2.80
C GLU A 110 -6.14 5.28 2.21
N VAL A 111 -6.22 4.71 1.00
CA VAL A 111 -7.48 4.25 0.43
C VAL A 111 -7.56 2.73 0.53
N VAL A 112 -8.76 2.24 0.77
CA VAL A 112 -9.10 0.81 0.83
C VAL A 112 -10.40 0.55 0.08
N SER A 113 -10.63 -0.70 -0.33
CA SER A 113 -11.89 -1.12 -0.95
C SER A 113 -13.03 -0.96 0.06
N ALA A 114 -14.07 -0.17 -0.25
CA ALA A 114 -15.15 0.02 0.72
C ALA A 114 -15.99 -1.25 0.90
N GLU A 115 -16.25 -1.98 -0.19
CA GLU A 115 -17.03 -3.22 -0.17
C GLU A 115 -16.32 -4.31 0.64
N ARG A 116 -15.05 -4.59 0.32
CA ARG A 116 -14.28 -5.66 0.97
C ARG A 116 -14.04 -5.38 2.46
N ASN A 117 -14.11 -4.12 2.89
CA ASN A 117 -13.92 -3.71 4.28
C ASN A 117 -15.18 -3.25 4.98
N ALA A 118 -16.38 -3.48 4.43
CA ALA A 118 -17.62 -2.93 4.98
C ALA A 118 -17.81 -3.23 6.47
N ASP A 119 -17.41 -4.41 6.95
CA ASP A 119 -17.46 -4.76 8.36
C ASP A 119 -16.37 -4.07 9.20
N THR A 120 -15.12 -4.09 8.74
CA THR A 120 -13.99 -3.46 9.45
C THR A 120 -14.15 -1.94 9.54
N LEU A 121 -14.68 -1.31 8.48
CA LEU A 121 -14.95 0.13 8.40
C LEU A 121 -15.99 0.61 9.42
N LYS A 122 -16.84 -0.27 9.97
CA LYS A 122 -17.74 0.09 11.11
C LYS A 122 -16.94 0.53 12.34
N SER A 123 -15.70 0.07 12.47
CA SER A 123 -14.80 0.37 13.59
C SER A 123 -13.75 1.44 13.28
N ILE A 124 -13.69 1.95 12.04
CA ILE A 124 -12.65 2.88 11.56
C ILE A 124 -13.31 4.16 11.05
N PRO A 125 -12.86 5.36 11.44
CA PRO A 125 -13.32 6.60 10.84
C PRO A 125 -12.88 6.66 9.37
N HIS A 126 -13.82 6.87 8.46
CA HIS A 126 -13.55 6.83 7.02
C HIS A 126 -14.41 7.83 6.24
N ASN A 127 -13.87 8.39 5.16
CA ASN A 127 -14.61 9.16 4.16
C ASN A 127 -14.70 8.37 2.86
N MET A 128 -15.83 8.47 2.15
CA MET A 128 -16.02 7.77 0.89
C MET A 128 -15.48 8.60 -0.27
N ILE A 129 -14.82 7.93 -1.21
CA ILE A 129 -14.49 8.45 -2.53
C ILE A 129 -14.94 7.41 -3.56
N GLU A 130 -16.07 7.70 -4.23
CA GLU A 130 -16.81 6.71 -5.03
C GLU A 130 -17.08 5.41 -4.23
N ASP A 131 -16.52 4.27 -4.65
CA ASP A 131 -16.58 2.94 -4.04
C ASP A 131 -15.35 2.58 -3.18
N MET A 132 -14.45 3.54 -2.96
CA MET A 132 -13.32 3.40 -2.05
C MET A 132 -13.57 4.17 -0.76
N ALA A 133 -12.90 3.74 0.31
CA ALA A 133 -12.90 4.41 1.59
C ALA A 133 -11.51 4.97 1.89
N VAL A 134 -11.42 6.26 2.18
CA VAL A 134 -10.23 6.92 2.70
C VAL A 134 -10.21 6.76 4.21
N ILE A 135 -9.10 6.28 4.76
CA ILE A 135 -8.84 6.14 6.19
C ILE A 135 -7.54 6.83 6.58
N THR A 136 -7.30 6.97 7.88
CA THR A 136 -6.09 7.60 8.40
C THR A 136 -5.20 6.58 9.09
N ARG A 137 -3.89 6.68 8.85
CA ARG A 137 -2.85 5.92 9.54
C ARG A 137 -1.89 6.86 10.28
N ILE A 138 -1.24 6.34 11.30
CA ILE A 138 -0.06 6.94 11.92
C ILE A 138 1.16 6.30 11.29
N VAL A 139 2.07 7.11 10.77
CA VAL A 139 3.38 6.68 10.27
C VAL A 139 4.37 6.75 11.44
N LEU A 140 4.85 5.60 11.89
CA LEU A 140 5.93 5.55 12.87
C LEU A 140 7.27 5.77 12.18
N ASP A 141 8.27 6.17 12.96
CA ASP A 141 9.54 6.64 12.42
C ASP A 141 10.15 5.62 11.45
N LYS A 142 10.61 6.15 10.30
CA LYS A 142 11.22 5.38 9.22
C LYS A 142 12.42 4.63 9.76
N THR A 143 12.52 3.38 9.35
CA THR A 143 13.73 2.60 9.52
C THR A 143 14.25 2.21 8.14
N ASP A 144 15.47 1.69 8.06
CA ASP A 144 16.12 1.36 6.77
C ASP A 144 15.32 0.34 5.92
N TYR A 145 14.25 -0.24 6.46
CA TYR A 145 13.46 -1.32 5.87
C TYR A 145 11.96 -0.98 5.76
N GLY A 146 11.56 0.26 6.07
CA GLY A 146 10.21 0.75 5.88
C GLY A 146 9.65 1.51 7.07
N SER A 147 8.40 1.96 6.93
CA SER A 147 7.67 2.67 7.98
C SER A 147 6.63 1.73 8.60
N ALA A 148 6.70 1.49 9.92
CA ALA A 148 5.61 0.82 10.62
C ALA A 148 4.40 1.77 10.67
N THR A 149 3.19 1.25 10.44
CA THR A 149 1.98 2.09 10.43
C THR A 149 0.89 1.53 11.33
N ILE A 150 0.08 2.42 11.91
CA ILE A 150 -1.05 2.06 12.76
C ILE A 150 -2.32 2.67 12.16
N VAL A 151 -3.35 1.86 11.92
CA VAL A 151 -4.68 2.35 11.52
C VAL A 151 -5.36 3.04 12.70
N ILE A 152 -5.89 4.24 12.48
CA ILE A 152 -6.65 4.95 13.51
C ILE A 152 -8.08 4.40 13.55
N THR A 153 -8.46 3.81 14.68
CA THR A 153 -9.80 3.25 14.89
C THR A 153 -10.70 4.25 15.64
N ASN A 154 -12.01 4.01 15.63
CA ASN A 154 -12.98 4.75 16.43
C ASN A 154 -12.63 4.74 17.93
N SER A 155 -11.99 3.67 18.41
CA SER A 155 -11.50 3.59 19.79
C SER A 155 -10.32 4.51 20.04
N LEU A 156 -9.37 4.59 19.10
CA LEU A 156 -8.24 5.52 19.20
C LEU A 156 -8.70 6.97 19.14
N CYS A 157 -9.68 7.32 18.29
CA CYS A 157 -10.26 8.66 18.30
C CYS A 157 -10.88 9.03 19.66
N LYS A 158 -11.62 8.09 20.27
CA LYS A 158 -12.17 8.29 21.62
C LYS A 158 -11.08 8.49 22.68
N GLN A 159 -10.00 7.72 22.58
CA GLN A 159 -8.85 7.85 23.48
C GLN A 159 -8.12 9.20 23.31
N PHE A 160 -7.99 9.66 22.07
CA PHE A 160 -7.43 10.97 21.73
C PHE A 160 -8.35 12.14 22.06
N GLY A 161 -9.65 11.89 22.26
CA GLY A 161 -10.65 12.92 22.50
C GLY A 161 -10.95 13.76 21.27
N ILE A 162 -10.80 13.20 20.06
CA ILE A 162 -11.03 13.89 18.78
C ILE A 162 -12.22 13.30 18.03
N THR A 163 -12.81 14.10 17.14
CA THR A 163 -13.85 13.63 16.21
C THR A 163 -13.25 13.12 14.90
N LYS A 164 -14.07 12.45 14.09
CA LYS A 164 -13.69 12.04 12.73
C LYS A 164 -13.34 13.26 11.87
N GLU A 165 -14.13 14.33 11.98
CA GLU A 165 -13.96 15.55 11.18
C GLU A 165 -12.60 16.18 11.47
N GLN A 166 -12.28 16.36 12.76
CA GLN A 166 -10.98 16.89 13.18
C GLN A 166 -9.83 15.98 12.71
N LEU A 167 -9.98 14.65 12.81
CA LEU A 167 -8.97 13.72 12.33
C LEU A 167 -8.66 13.92 10.84
N PHE A 168 -9.67 14.06 10.00
CA PHE A 168 -9.48 14.24 8.56
C PHE A 168 -8.96 15.64 8.21
N GLU A 169 -9.40 16.69 8.91
CA GLU A 169 -8.82 18.04 8.76
C GLU A 169 -7.32 18.05 9.07
N ASP A 170 -6.93 17.47 10.20
CA ASP A 170 -5.51 17.34 10.57
C ASP A 170 -4.75 16.43 9.58
N ALA A 171 -5.36 15.34 9.10
CA ALA A 171 -4.72 14.44 8.15
C ALA A 171 -4.51 15.08 6.76
N LEU A 172 -5.45 15.86 6.25
CA LEU A 172 -5.33 16.55 4.96
C LEU A 172 -4.19 17.59 4.95
N ILE A 173 -3.87 18.16 6.12
CA ILE A 173 -2.74 19.08 6.29
C ILE A 173 -1.42 18.31 6.40
N ASN A 174 -1.38 17.26 7.23
CA ASN A 174 -0.13 16.59 7.58
C ASN A 174 0.30 15.51 6.58
N ALA A 175 -0.64 14.79 5.94
CA ALA A 175 -0.31 13.68 5.06
C ALA A 175 0.60 14.08 3.88
N PRO A 176 0.36 15.19 3.15
CA PRO A 176 1.25 15.63 2.09
C PRO A 176 2.65 16.07 2.58
N ILE A 177 2.77 16.47 3.85
CA ILE A 177 4.06 16.85 4.45
C ILE A 177 4.86 15.59 4.83
N VAL A 178 4.20 14.62 5.47
CA VAL A 178 4.84 13.38 5.95
C VAL A 178 5.18 12.46 4.77
N ARG A 179 4.28 12.37 3.79
CA ARG A 179 4.39 11.49 2.63
C ARG A 179 3.92 12.27 1.39
N PRO A 180 4.79 13.12 0.80
CA PRO A 180 4.43 13.91 -0.36
C PRO A 180 4.04 13.00 -1.53
N SER A 181 3.11 13.46 -2.36
CA SER A 181 2.76 12.75 -3.59
C SER A 181 3.90 12.85 -4.60
N GLU A 182 4.23 11.73 -5.22
CA GLU A 182 5.12 11.66 -6.39
C GLU A 182 4.32 11.20 -7.60
N ILE A 183 4.44 11.92 -8.73
CA ILE A 183 3.86 11.54 -10.02
C ILE A 183 5.02 11.42 -11.02
N LYS A 184 5.36 10.19 -11.37
CA LYS A 184 6.49 9.86 -12.27
C LYS A 184 5.98 9.19 -13.54
N GLY A 185 6.66 9.43 -14.65
CA GLY A 185 6.37 8.69 -15.89
C GLY A 185 6.71 7.21 -15.70
N MET A 186 5.97 6.31 -16.35
CA MET A 186 6.26 4.88 -16.29
C MET A 186 7.69 4.59 -16.75
N THR A 187 8.19 5.31 -17.75
CA THR A 187 9.57 5.16 -18.24
C THR A 187 10.60 5.51 -17.16
N GLU A 188 10.35 6.56 -16.39
CA GLU A 188 11.21 6.97 -15.26
C GLU A 188 11.23 5.89 -14.17
N VAL A 189 10.05 5.39 -13.77
CA VAL A 189 9.92 4.31 -12.79
C VAL A 189 10.65 3.05 -13.25
N MET A 190 10.48 2.65 -14.51
CA MET A 190 11.14 1.48 -15.08
C MET A 190 12.67 1.67 -15.18
N SER A 191 13.13 2.89 -15.42
CA SER A 191 14.56 3.21 -15.47
C SER A 191 15.22 3.16 -14.09
N GLU A 192 14.49 3.53 -13.02
CA GLU A 192 14.93 3.33 -11.63
C GLU A 192 15.09 1.84 -11.29
N LEU A 193 14.16 1.01 -11.77
CA LEU A 193 14.15 -0.44 -11.50
C LEU A 193 15.16 -1.21 -12.37
N MET A 194 15.32 -0.81 -13.63
CA MET A 194 16.19 -1.47 -14.61
C MET A 194 17.05 -0.45 -15.37
N PRO A 195 18.11 0.09 -14.75
CA PRO A 195 18.94 1.11 -15.36
C PRO A 195 19.57 0.64 -16.69
N GLY A 196 19.39 1.42 -17.76
CA GLY A 196 20.02 1.20 -19.07
C GLY A 196 19.29 0.24 -20.02
N LEU A 197 18.09 -0.24 -19.64
CA LEU A 197 17.27 -1.15 -20.47
C LEU A 197 16.11 -0.45 -21.21
N MET A 198 15.71 0.73 -20.77
CA MET A 198 14.59 1.47 -21.35
C MET A 198 15.07 2.55 -22.32
N PRO A 199 14.41 2.73 -23.47
CA PRO A 199 14.65 3.90 -24.31
C PRO A 199 14.17 5.16 -23.58
N ASP A 200 14.91 6.26 -23.73
CA ASP A 200 14.47 7.57 -23.24
C ASP A 200 13.21 7.99 -24.02
N ILE A 201 12.07 8.05 -23.33
CA ILE A 201 10.82 8.60 -23.86
C ILE A 201 10.73 10.06 -23.40
N ALA A 202 10.40 10.95 -24.33
CA ALA A 202 10.20 12.35 -23.99
C ALA A 202 8.96 12.50 -23.08
N PRO A 203 8.95 13.40 -22.08
CA PRO A 203 7.81 13.58 -21.17
C PRO A 203 6.46 13.85 -21.87
N GLU A 204 6.49 14.48 -23.04
CA GLU A 204 5.33 14.71 -23.91
C GLU A 204 4.75 13.42 -24.53
N ASP A 205 5.57 12.39 -24.72
CA ASP A 205 5.17 11.12 -25.32
C ASP A 205 4.76 10.08 -24.27
N GLU A 206 5.09 10.30 -23.00
CA GLU A 206 4.73 9.43 -21.87
C GLU A 206 3.20 9.31 -21.73
N GLN A 207 2.66 8.10 -21.75
CA GLN A 207 1.21 7.87 -21.70
C GLN A 207 0.72 7.50 -20.30
N ILE A 208 1.56 6.80 -19.55
CA ILE A 208 1.22 6.22 -18.26
C ILE A 208 2.13 6.84 -17.21
N PHE A 209 1.52 7.30 -16.13
CA PHE A 209 2.19 7.84 -14.98
C PHE A 209 1.85 7.00 -13.76
N VAL A 210 2.78 6.91 -12.83
CA VAL A 210 2.59 6.26 -11.54
C VAL A 210 2.52 7.35 -10.48
N ALA A 211 1.42 7.39 -9.74
CA ALA A 211 1.24 8.25 -8.59
C ALA A 211 1.33 7.43 -7.29
N SER A 212 2.25 7.80 -6.41
CA SER A 212 2.47 7.12 -5.13
C SER A 212 3.15 8.08 -4.13
N VAL A 213 3.81 7.52 -3.13
CA VAL A 213 4.60 8.20 -2.10
C VAL A 213 6.05 7.66 -2.12
N PRO A 214 7.04 8.37 -1.57
CA PRO A 214 8.46 8.00 -1.74
C PRO A 214 8.84 6.58 -1.29
N ASP A 215 8.18 6.07 -0.24
CA ASP A 215 8.39 4.71 0.29
C ASP A 215 7.46 3.66 -0.34
N LYS A 216 6.70 4.03 -1.39
CA LYS A 216 5.90 3.15 -2.26
C LYS A 216 4.92 2.22 -1.51
N ASN A 217 4.48 2.63 -0.31
CA ASN A 217 3.63 1.82 0.56
C ASN A 217 2.30 2.51 0.85
N HIS A 218 1.14 1.88 0.64
CA HIS A 218 -0.17 2.53 0.81
C HIS A 218 -0.27 3.90 0.09
N GLY A 219 0.46 4.08 -1.01
CA GLY A 219 0.65 5.35 -1.69
C GLY A 219 -0.53 5.79 -2.53
N ALA A 220 -1.48 4.90 -2.82
CA ALA A 220 -2.71 5.27 -3.50
C ALA A 220 -3.55 6.29 -2.70
N GLY A 221 -3.26 6.45 -1.39
CA GLY A 221 -3.87 7.47 -0.53
C GLY A 221 -3.67 8.91 -1.02
N VAL A 222 -2.71 9.16 -1.92
CA VAL A 222 -2.51 10.47 -2.57
C VAL A 222 -3.76 10.96 -3.32
N ILE A 223 -4.65 10.06 -3.75
CA ILE A 223 -5.92 10.43 -4.40
C ILE A 223 -6.80 11.35 -3.53
N ALA A 224 -6.64 11.27 -2.21
CA ALA A 224 -7.38 12.07 -1.25
C ALA A 224 -6.64 13.36 -0.87
N TYR A 225 -5.46 13.63 -1.42
CA TYR A 225 -4.69 14.82 -1.08
C TYR A 225 -5.34 16.07 -1.70
N PRO A 226 -5.26 17.22 -1.00
CA PRO A 226 -5.68 18.49 -1.58
C PRO A 226 -4.95 18.76 -2.89
N ASN A 227 -5.68 19.18 -3.92
CA ASN A 227 -5.17 19.55 -5.25
C ASN A 227 -4.48 18.43 -6.04
N PHE A 228 -4.47 17.17 -5.56
CA PHE A 228 -3.80 16.08 -6.26
C PHE A 228 -4.30 15.92 -7.70
N MET A 229 -5.61 16.09 -7.91
CA MET A 229 -6.20 15.91 -9.23
C MET A 229 -5.77 17.01 -10.21
N GLU A 230 -5.72 18.25 -9.74
CA GLU A 230 -5.24 19.40 -10.50
C GLU A 230 -3.74 19.31 -10.80
N ASP A 231 -2.93 18.94 -9.80
CA ASP A 231 -1.48 18.76 -9.96
C ASP A 231 -1.17 17.64 -10.96
N ALA A 232 -1.92 16.53 -10.88
CA ALA A 232 -1.85 15.45 -11.85
C ALA A 232 -2.27 15.92 -13.25
N ALA A 233 -3.38 16.64 -13.40
CA ALA A 233 -3.81 17.17 -14.69
C ALA A 233 -2.77 18.12 -15.30
N GLN A 234 -2.12 18.95 -14.49
CA GLN A 234 -1.04 19.83 -14.95
C GLN A 234 0.16 19.02 -15.46
N LYS A 235 0.54 17.95 -14.76
CA LYS A 235 1.64 17.06 -15.15
C LYS A 235 1.31 16.25 -16.41
N LEU A 236 0.08 15.75 -16.51
CA LEU A 236 -0.42 14.96 -17.62
C LEU A 236 -0.83 15.83 -18.82
N GLY A 237 -1.00 17.15 -18.64
CA GLY A 237 -1.35 18.07 -19.71
C GLY A 237 -2.82 18.05 -20.12
N GLY A 238 -3.73 17.59 -19.26
CA GLY A 238 -5.16 17.52 -19.55
C GLY A 238 -5.94 16.56 -18.67
N SER A 239 -7.12 16.15 -19.15
CA SER A 239 -7.94 15.10 -18.53
C SER A 239 -7.23 13.74 -18.58
N TYR A 240 -7.56 12.87 -17.63
CA TYR A 240 -6.89 11.57 -17.52
C TYR A 240 -7.77 10.54 -16.81
N PHE A 241 -7.44 9.27 -17.03
CA PHE A 241 -8.00 8.13 -16.32
C PHE A 241 -7.16 7.78 -15.10
N VAL A 242 -7.83 7.29 -14.04
CA VAL A 242 -7.20 6.76 -12.82
C VAL A 242 -7.55 5.29 -12.69
N LEU A 243 -6.52 4.46 -12.58
CA LEU A 243 -6.59 3.02 -12.42
C LEU A 243 -6.03 2.63 -11.04
N PRO A 244 -6.88 2.57 -10.01
CA PRO A 244 -6.50 2.15 -8.66
C PRO A 244 -6.59 0.63 -8.53
N ALA A 245 -5.67 -0.09 -9.16
CA ALA A 245 -5.56 -1.54 -9.01
C ALA A 245 -5.00 -1.94 -7.63
N SER A 246 -4.18 -1.09 -7.02
CA SER A 246 -3.36 -1.39 -5.84
C SER A 246 -3.50 -0.31 -4.76
N VAL A 247 -3.45 -0.69 -3.48
CA VAL A 247 -3.37 0.28 -2.36
C VAL A 247 -2.05 1.06 -2.36
N HIS A 248 -1.02 0.56 -3.06
CA HIS A 248 0.34 1.10 -3.02
C HIS A 248 0.58 2.23 -4.03
N GLU A 249 -0.13 2.24 -5.16
CA GLU A 249 0.02 3.24 -6.21
C GLU A 249 -1.24 3.36 -7.08
N LEU A 250 -1.36 4.48 -7.77
CA LEU A 250 -2.35 4.72 -8.80
C LEU A 250 -1.64 4.79 -10.15
N LEU A 251 -2.19 4.12 -11.17
CA LEU A 251 -1.80 4.41 -12.55
C LEU A 251 -2.69 5.53 -13.09
N LEU A 252 -2.06 6.55 -13.65
CA LEU A 252 -2.71 7.67 -14.31
C LEU A 252 -2.44 7.58 -15.81
N VAL A 253 -3.49 7.58 -16.63
CA VAL A 253 -3.37 7.42 -18.09
C VAL A 253 -3.93 8.65 -18.77
N ARG A 254 -3.14 9.31 -19.62
CA ARG A 254 -3.58 10.48 -20.39
C ARG A 254 -4.81 10.16 -21.23
N ASP A 255 -5.80 11.04 -21.24
CA ASP A 255 -6.91 10.93 -22.19
C ASP A 255 -6.56 11.63 -23.51
N ASN A 256 -5.94 10.86 -24.40
CA ASN A 256 -5.60 11.28 -25.77
C ASN A 256 -6.49 10.59 -26.83
N GLY A 257 -7.55 9.90 -26.39
CA GLY A 257 -8.44 9.11 -27.25
C GLY A 257 -7.87 7.80 -27.79
N GLN A 258 -6.68 7.36 -27.38
CA GLN A 258 -6.09 6.09 -27.83
C GLN A 258 -6.65 4.86 -27.09
N MET A 259 -7.04 5.03 -25.82
CA MET A 259 -7.59 3.96 -24.99
C MET A 259 -8.99 4.34 -24.53
N SER A 260 -9.95 3.43 -24.67
CA SER A 260 -11.28 3.66 -24.11
C SER A 260 -11.31 3.32 -22.62
N ALA A 261 -12.30 3.87 -21.91
CA ALA A 261 -12.56 3.50 -20.51
C ALA A 261 -12.74 1.98 -20.35
N GLN A 262 -13.38 1.32 -21.32
CA GLN A 262 -13.62 -0.12 -21.27
C GLN A 262 -12.32 -0.93 -21.43
N ASP A 263 -11.40 -0.47 -22.28
CA ASP A 263 -10.09 -1.13 -22.46
C ASP A 263 -9.27 -1.05 -21.17
N LEU A 264 -9.27 0.13 -20.53
CA LEU A 264 -8.59 0.36 -19.25
C LEU A 264 -9.23 -0.46 -18.13
N GLU A 265 -10.55 -0.58 -18.09
CA GLU A 265 -11.24 -1.39 -17.08
C GLU A 265 -10.91 -2.89 -17.22
N ASN A 266 -10.85 -3.38 -18.46
CA ASN A 266 -10.42 -4.76 -18.72
C ASN A 266 -8.98 -5.00 -18.27
N MET A 267 -8.09 -4.02 -18.49
CA MET A 267 -6.70 -4.09 -18.01
C MET A 267 -6.61 -4.16 -16.49
N VAL A 268 -7.39 -3.33 -15.77
CA VAL A 268 -7.42 -3.37 -14.29
C VAL A 268 -7.88 -4.74 -13.79
N LYS A 269 -8.97 -5.27 -14.36
CA LYS A 269 -9.50 -6.60 -14.00
C LYS A 269 -8.49 -7.72 -14.22
N GLU A 270 -7.75 -7.68 -15.33
CA GLU A 270 -6.71 -8.66 -15.63
C GLU A 270 -5.54 -8.58 -14.64
N VAL A 271 -5.06 -7.36 -14.36
CA VAL A 271 -3.97 -7.11 -13.41
C VAL A 271 -4.37 -7.55 -12.00
N ASN A 272 -5.57 -7.21 -11.54
CA ASN A 272 -6.09 -7.65 -10.25
C ASN A 272 -6.21 -9.17 -10.18
N ALA A 273 -6.68 -9.83 -11.24
CA ALA A 273 -6.86 -11.28 -11.24
C ALA A 273 -5.54 -12.07 -11.25
N THR A 274 -4.43 -11.49 -11.72
CA THR A 274 -3.19 -12.23 -12.01
C THR A 274 -1.96 -11.73 -11.26
N GLN A 275 -1.82 -10.42 -11.04
CA GLN A 275 -0.58 -9.79 -10.58
C GLN A 275 -0.68 -9.17 -9.19
N VAL A 276 -1.86 -8.75 -8.74
CA VAL A 276 -2.04 -8.05 -7.46
C VAL A 276 -2.61 -9.00 -6.41
N GLU A 277 -1.98 -9.05 -5.25
CA GLU A 277 -2.46 -9.87 -4.13
C GLU A 277 -3.84 -9.40 -3.65
N PRO A 278 -4.77 -10.30 -3.29
CA PRO A 278 -6.14 -9.92 -2.94
C PRO A 278 -6.28 -8.86 -1.83
N CYS A 279 -5.34 -8.84 -0.87
CA CYS A 279 -5.29 -7.86 0.21
C CYS A 279 -4.75 -6.49 -0.21
N ASP A 280 -4.11 -6.39 -1.37
CA ASP A 280 -3.54 -5.14 -1.87
C ASP A 280 -4.41 -4.52 -2.97
N GLN A 281 -5.39 -5.28 -3.48
CA GLN A 281 -6.35 -4.81 -4.48
C GLN A 281 -7.35 -3.79 -3.91
N LEU A 282 -7.57 -2.71 -4.66
CA LEU A 282 -8.55 -1.67 -4.33
C LEU A 282 -9.92 -1.89 -4.99
N THR A 283 -9.96 -1.84 -6.32
CA THR A 283 -11.20 -1.93 -7.10
C THR A 283 -10.90 -2.35 -8.54
N ASP A 284 -11.91 -2.88 -9.20
CA ASP A 284 -11.88 -3.23 -10.63
C ASP A 284 -12.34 -2.05 -11.52
N HIS A 285 -12.73 -0.93 -10.92
CA HIS A 285 -13.25 0.23 -11.63
C HIS A 285 -12.16 1.21 -12.05
N VAL A 286 -12.43 1.89 -13.17
CA VAL A 286 -11.63 3.00 -13.69
C VAL A 286 -12.38 4.29 -13.46
N TYR A 287 -11.64 5.34 -13.13
CA TYR A 287 -12.17 6.67 -12.91
C TYR A 287 -11.64 7.62 -13.97
N PHE A 288 -12.34 8.73 -14.14
CA PHE A 288 -11.98 9.79 -15.05
C PHE A 288 -11.97 11.12 -14.30
N TYR A 289 -10.91 11.88 -14.50
CA TYR A 289 -10.82 13.27 -14.08
C TYR A 289 -10.93 14.19 -15.29
N ASP A 290 -11.99 15.00 -15.32
CA ASP A 290 -12.18 16.05 -16.32
C ASP A 290 -11.46 17.32 -15.85
N ALA A 291 -10.34 17.65 -16.50
CA ALA A 291 -9.52 18.81 -16.14
C ALA A 291 -10.19 20.16 -16.41
N ASN A 292 -11.18 20.22 -17.31
CA ASN A 292 -11.92 21.45 -17.61
C ASN A 292 -13.04 21.69 -16.58
N ARG A 293 -13.70 20.61 -16.15
CA ARG A 293 -14.83 20.68 -15.22
C ARG A 293 -14.43 20.53 -13.76
N HIS A 294 -13.20 20.10 -13.49
CA HIS A 294 -12.71 19.71 -12.15
C HIS A 294 -13.60 18.65 -11.50
N VAL A 295 -13.95 17.61 -12.27
CA VAL A 295 -14.83 16.52 -11.83
C VAL A 295 -14.10 15.19 -11.87
N PHE A 296 -14.02 14.53 -10.73
CA PHE A 296 -13.58 13.14 -10.58
C PHE A 296 -14.79 12.23 -10.41
N GLN A 297 -14.91 11.19 -11.23
CA GLN A 297 -16.02 10.23 -11.17
C GLN A 297 -15.64 8.91 -11.86
N MET A 298 -16.42 7.84 -11.61
CA MET A 298 -16.28 6.59 -12.39
C MET A 298 -16.40 6.84 -13.90
N ALA A 299 -15.54 6.20 -14.69
CA ALA A 299 -15.46 6.42 -16.13
C ALA A 299 -16.78 6.09 -16.86
N ASP A 300 -17.49 5.04 -16.42
CA ASP A 300 -18.81 4.68 -16.96
C ASP A 300 -19.89 5.75 -16.75
N LYS A 301 -19.77 6.54 -15.67
CA LYS A 301 -20.67 7.68 -15.41
C LYS A 301 -20.28 8.85 -16.31
N ALA A 302 -18.98 9.05 -16.58
CA ALA A 302 -18.49 10.10 -17.47
C ALA A 302 -19.02 9.95 -18.89
N LEU A 303 -18.99 8.73 -19.45
CA LEU A 303 -19.52 8.43 -20.78
C LEU A 303 -21.03 8.70 -20.94
N LYS A 304 -21.80 8.69 -19.86
CA LYS A 304 -23.25 8.99 -19.87
C LYS A 304 -23.57 10.48 -19.70
N SER A 305 -22.58 11.27 -19.30
CA SER A 305 -22.71 12.70 -18.99
C SER A 305 -22.11 13.64 -20.05
N ALA A 306 -21.49 13.06 -21.08
CA ALA A 306 -21.00 13.70 -22.30
C ALA A 306 -22.05 13.61 -23.42
#